data_AF-A0A923W083-F1
#
_entry.id   AF-A0A923W083-F1
#
_cell.length_a   1.000
_cell.length_b   1.000
_cell.length_c   1.000
_cell.angle_alpha   90.00
_cell.angle_beta   90.00
_cell.angle_gamma   90.00
#
_symmetry.space_group_name_H-M   'P 1'
#
loop_
_entity.id
_entity.type
_entity.pdbx_description
1 polymer ?
#
loop_
_entity_poly.entity_id
_entity_poly.type
_entity_poly.pdbx_seq_one_letter_code
_entity_poly.pdbx_strand_id
1 'polypeptide(L)'
;TLALVKAFRFKVPLMEEHFNENYIESDKFPKSTFKGKVLDFDNSKLVQGKALSFDLEGDLTLHGVTKKIKTKITLAQTAYNVLVTSIFSVKLEDYQIKVPNIVKGKIADTAKINLKFDLEEKK
;
A
#
# COMPACT_ATOMS: atom_id res chain seq x y z
N THR A 1 -2.43 -6.58 6.32
CA THR A 1 -1.02 -6.17 6.51
C THR A 1 -0.94 -4.85 7.26
N LEU A 2 0.21 -4.60 7.90
CA LEU A 2 0.49 -3.40 8.68
C LEU A 2 1.83 -2.81 8.23
N ALA A 3 1.87 -1.49 8.05
CA ALA A 3 3.08 -0.74 7.75
C ALA A 3 3.34 0.27 8.88
N LEU A 4 4.59 0.35 9.33
CA LEU A 4 5.04 1.39 10.25
C LEU A 4 5.43 2.62 9.44
N VAL A 5 4.81 3.76 9.73
CA VAL A 5 5.07 5.00 8.97
C VAL A 5 6.52 5.44 9.13
N LYS A 6 7.06 5.39 10.36
CA LYS A 6 8.45 5.75 10.64
C LYS A 6 9.49 4.77 10.08
N ALA A 7 9.07 3.68 9.46
CA ALA A 7 9.96 2.76 8.77
C ALA A 7 10.23 3.17 7.31
N PHE A 8 9.45 4.09 6.75
CA PHE A 8 9.75 4.66 5.43
C PHE A 8 11.05 5.47 5.50
N ARG A 9 11.90 5.32 4.49
CA ARG A 9 13.18 6.01 4.38
C ARG A 9 13.21 6.86 3.13
N PHE A 10 13.69 8.09 3.26
CA PHE A 10 13.80 9.03 2.15
C PHE A 10 15.26 9.36 1.88
N LYS A 11 15.59 9.65 0.63
CA LYS A 11 16.95 10.05 0.25
C LYS A 11 17.37 11.39 0.88
N VAL A 12 16.41 12.25 1.18
CA VAL A 12 16.64 13.58 1.76
C VAL A 12 15.97 13.62 3.13
N PRO A 13 16.71 13.85 4.23
CA PRO A 13 16.17 13.88 5.59
C PRO A 13 15.01 14.88 5.77
N LEU A 14 15.12 16.07 5.18
CA LEU A 14 14.06 17.08 5.25
C LEU A 14 12.74 16.60 4.63
N MET A 15 12.78 15.76 3.59
CA MET A 15 11.55 15.17 3.03
C MET A 15 10.93 14.16 4.00
N GLU A 16 11.76 13.38 4.72
CA GLU A 16 11.30 12.45 5.75
C GLU A 16 10.67 13.19 6.93
N GLU A 17 11.27 14.29 7.37
CA GLU A 17 10.74 15.15 8.42
C GLU A 17 9.39 15.74 8.01
N HIS A 18 9.30 16.35 6.83
CA HIS A 18 8.02 16.86 6.32
C HIS A 18 6.97 15.77 6.16
N PHE A 19 7.34 14.60 5.64
CA PHE A 19 6.47 13.42 5.54
C PHE A 19 5.87 13.02 6.90
N ASN A 20 6.72 12.91 7.91
CA ASN A 20 6.32 12.45 9.24
C ASN A 20 5.53 13.51 10.01
N GLU A 21 5.95 14.77 9.98
CA GLU A 21 5.35 15.81 10.83
C GLU A 21 4.19 16.55 10.14
N ASN A 22 4.36 16.92 8.88
CA ASN A 22 3.44 17.84 8.21
C ASN A 22 2.34 17.13 7.41
N TYR A 23 2.57 15.88 7.00
CA TYR A 23 1.64 15.15 6.13
C TYR A 23 0.97 13.95 6.80
N ILE A 24 1.73 12.99 7.33
CA ILE A 24 1.18 11.76 7.93
C ILE A 24 1.04 11.85 9.46
N GLU A 25 1.58 12.90 10.09
CA GLU A 25 1.52 13.07 11.55
C GLU A 25 1.89 11.77 12.29
N SER A 26 3.05 11.18 11.96
CA SER A 26 3.39 9.79 12.30
C SER A 26 3.55 9.53 13.80
N ASP A 27 3.66 10.56 14.63
CA ASP A 27 3.53 10.45 16.08
C ASP A 27 2.10 10.15 16.53
N LYS A 28 1.09 10.71 15.86
CA LYS A 28 -0.33 10.45 16.12
C LYS A 28 -0.81 9.19 15.40
N PHE A 29 -0.35 8.99 14.16
CA PHE A 29 -0.74 7.85 13.31
C PHE A 29 0.50 7.03 12.91
N PRO A 30 1.12 6.29 13.85
CA PRO A 30 2.37 5.59 13.60
C PRO A 30 2.24 4.39 12.65
N LYS A 31 1.01 3.96 12.35
CA LYS A 31 0.72 2.71 11.64
C LYS A 31 -0.35 2.94 10.57
N SER A 32 -0.13 2.34 9.42
CA SER A 32 -1.12 2.20 8.36
C SER A 32 -1.47 0.72 8.20
N THR A 33 -2.74 0.41 7.96
CA THR A 33 -3.17 -0.99 7.84
C THR A 33 -4.02 -1.18 6.61
N PHE A 34 -3.83 -2.31 5.93
CA PHE A 34 -4.72 -2.76 4.86
C PHE A 34 -5.28 -4.13 5.24
N LYS A 35 -6.61 -4.23 5.31
CA LYS A 35 -7.32 -5.48 5.59
C LYS A 35 -8.23 -5.77 4.41
N GLY A 36 -7.92 -6.80 3.64
CA GLY A 36 -8.70 -7.14 2.45
C GLY A 36 -8.71 -8.62 2.18
N LYS A 37 -9.50 -8.99 1.17
CA LYS A 37 -9.64 -10.34 0.64
C LYS A 37 -9.48 -10.32 -0.86
N VAL A 38 -8.81 -11.34 -1.39
CA VAL A 38 -8.76 -11.59 -2.83
C VAL A 38 -10.06 -12.27 -3.22
N LEU A 39 -10.78 -11.70 -4.17
CA LEU A 39 -12.02 -12.24 -4.70
C LEU A 39 -11.71 -13.37 -5.69
N ASP A 40 -12.53 -14.41 -5.66
CA ASP A 40 -12.48 -15.56 -6.56
C ASP A 40 -11.09 -16.23 -6.64
N PHE A 41 -10.30 -16.09 -5.57
CA PHE A 41 -9.00 -16.71 -5.45
C PHE A 41 -9.17 -18.21 -5.29
N ASP A 42 -8.47 -18.94 -6.14
CA ASP A 42 -8.44 -20.38 -6.13
C ASP A 42 -6.99 -20.81 -6.32
N ASN A 43 -6.45 -21.52 -5.33
CA ASN A 43 -5.06 -21.97 -5.34
C ASN A 43 -4.77 -22.92 -6.51
N SER A 44 -5.76 -23.69 -6.96
CA SER A 44 -5.60 -24.60 -8.10
C SER A 44 -5.34 -23.86 -9.43
N LYS A 45 -5.68 -22.57 -9.49
CA LYS A 45 -5.43 -21.74 -10.68
C LYS A 45 -3.98 -21.26 -10.74
N LEU A 46 -3.23 -21.26 -9.64
CA LEU A 46 -1.83 -20.85 -9.66
C LEU A 46 -1.03 -21.85 -10.48
N VAL A 47 -0.38 -21.33 -11.53
CA VAL A 47 0.49 -22.11 -12.41
C VAL A 47 1.88 -21.52 -12.31
N GLN A 48 2.86 -22.37 -12.06
CA GLN A 48 4.26 -21.98 -11.98
C GLN A 48 4.68 -21.21 -13.23
N GLY A 49 5.34 -20.07 -13.04
CA GLY A 49 5.82 -19.21 -14.12
C GLY A 49 4.74 -18.32 -14.76
N LYS A 50 3.48 -18.41 -14.34
CA LYS A 50 2.40 -17.54 -14.83
C LYS A 50 1.97 -16.55 -13.76
N ALA A 51 1.85 -15.28 -14.16
CA ALA A 51 1.24 -14.24 -13.35
C ALA A 51 -0.27 -14.21 -13.60
N LEU A 52 -1.06 -14.21 -12.53
CA LEU A 52 -2.52 -14.14 -12.56
C LEU A 52 -3.00 -12.93 -11.78
N SER A 53 -3.93 -12.19 -12.38
CA SER A 53 -4.54 -11.01 -11.77
C SER A 53 -5.91 -11.36 -11.20
N PHE A 54 -6.14 -10.99 -9.94
CA PHE A 54 -7.40 -11.17 -9.23
C PHE A 54 -7.89 -9.81 -8.72
N ASP A 55 -9.19 -9.71 -8.44
CA ASP A 55 -9.73 -8.53 -7.78
C ASP A 55 -9.49 -8.61 -6.27
N LEU A 56 -9.09 -7.49 -5.67
CA LEU A 56 -8.78 -7.33 -4.26
C LEU A 56 -9.70 -6.25 -3.70
N GLU A 57 -10.50 -6.61 -2.70
CA GLU A 57 -11.31 -5.67 -1.96
C GLU A 57 -10.87 -5.61 -0.50
N GLY A 58 -10.78 -4.41 0.05
CA GLY A 58 -10.40 -4.24 1.45
C GLY A 58 -10.59 -2.83 1.97
N ASP A 59 -10.32 -2.70 3.26
CA ASP A 59 -10.30 -1.45 3.99
C ASP A 59 -8.85 -1.02 4.19
N LEU A 60 -8.50 0.15 3.63
CA LEU A 60 -7.23 0.82 3.89
C LEU A 60 -7.45 1.85 4.99
N THR A 61 -6.69 1.71 6.07
CA THR A 61 -6.56 2.72 7.12
C THR A 61 -5.22 3.43 6.96
N LEU A 62 -5.29 4.74 6.70
CA LEU A 62 -4.15 5.63 6.55
C LEU A 62 -4.50 6.95 7.24
N HIS A 63 -3.57 7.52 8.01
CA HIS A 63 -3.79 8.79 8.71
C HIS A 63 -5.08 8.80 9.57
N GLY A 64 -5.35 7.69 10.26
CA GLY A 64 -6.54 7.51 11.10
C GLY A 64 -7.87 7.31 10.35
N VAL A 65 -7.90 7.54 9.03
CA VAL A 65 -9.11 7.41 8.20
C VAL A 65 -9.13 6.05 7.53
N THR A 66 -10.29 5.38 7.56
CA THR A 66 -10.50 4.10 6.89
C THR A 66 -11.39 4.27 5.66
N LYS A 67 -10.94 3.76 4.52
CA LYS A 67 -11.69 3.78 3.25
C LYS A 67 -11.67 2.42 2.58
N LYS A 68 -12.75 2.09 1.87
CA LYS A 68 -12.83 0.91 1.02
C LYS A 68 -12.03 1.14 -0.25
N ILE A 69 -11.16 0.18 -0.57
CA ILE A 69 -10.37 0.11 -1.78
C ILE A 69 -10.81 -1.14 -2.54
N LYS A 70 -11.04 -0.97 -3.84
CA LYS A 70 -11.13 -2.06 -4.80
C LYS A 70 -9.99 -1.90 -5.80
N THR A 71 -9.13 -2.89 -5.90
CA THR A 71 -7.96 -2.87 -6.78
C THR A 71 -7.69 -4.26 -7.33
N LYS A 72 -6.65 -4.41 -8.15
CA LYS A 72 -6.17 -5.70 -8.62
C LYS A 72 -4.91 -6.11 -7.88
N ILE A 73 -4.74 -7.42 -7.75
CA ILE A 73 -3.56 -8.05 -7.19
C ILE A 73 -3.05 -9.10 -8.18
N THR A 74 -1.75 -9.12 -8.39
CA THR A 74 -1.08 -10.07 -9.27
C THR A 74 -0.32 -11.08 -8.43
N LEU A 75 -0.63 -12.35 -8.61
CA LEU A 75 0.05 -13.47 -7.99
C LEU A 75 0.86 -14.21 -9.05
N ALA A 76 2.14 -14.41 -8.80
CA ALA A 76 3.03 -15.20 -9.66
C ALA A 76 3.65 -16.31 -8.83
N GLN A 77 3.34 -17.56 -9.18
CA GLN A 77 3.93 -18.72 -8.53
C GLN A 77 5.32 -18.97 -9.10
N THR A 78 6.32 -19.00 -8.23
CA THR A 78 7.69 -19.40 -8.56
C THR A 78 7.88 -20.87 -8.17
N ALA A 79 9.10 -21.39 -8.27
CA ALA A 79 9.44 -22.73 -7.78
C ALA A 79 9.38 -22.90 -6.25
N TYR A 80 9.49 -21.81 -5.49
CA TYR A 80 9.66 -21.89 -4.03
C TYR A 80 8.63 -21.07 -3.25
N ASN A 81 8.03 -20.06 -3.89
CA ASN A 81 7.23 -19.06 -3.22
C ASN A 81 6.18 -18.47 -4.18
N VAL A 82 5.25 -17.70 -3.61
CA VAL A 82 4.26 -16.93 -4.37
C VAL A 82 4.60 -15.46 -4.23
N LEU A 83 4.95 -14.84 -5.36
CA LEU A 83 5.15 -13.40 -5.44
C LEU A 83 3.80 -12.72 -5.60
N VAL A 84 3.49 -11.84 -4.65
CA VAL A 84 2.24 -11.07 -4.63
C VAL A 84 2.57 -9.61 -4.85
N THR A 85 2.00 -9.01 -5.89
CA THR A 85 2.18 -7.59 -6.19
C THR A 85 0.85 -6.90 -6.36
N SER A 86 0.74 -5.66 -5.87
CA SER A 86 -0.42 -4.81 -6.13
C SER A 86 0.02 -3.37 -6.17
N ILE A 87 -0.49 -2.64 -7.16
CA ILE A 87 -0.19 -1.22 -7.34
C ILE A 87 -1.51 -0.49 -7.47
N PHE A 88 -1.72 0.50 -6.60
CA PHE A 88 -2.89 1.34 -6.66
C PHE A 88 -2.57 2.74 -6.14
N SER A 89 -3.38 3.71 -6.54
CA SER A 89 -3.23 5.09 -6.11
C SER A 89 -4.42 5.51 -5.25
N VAL A 90 -4.14 6.31 -4.23
CA VAL A 90 -5.16 6.91 -3.36
C VAL A 90 -5.00 8.42 -3.34
N LYS A 91 -6.10 9.16 -3.23
CA LYS A 91 -6.03 10.62 -3.03
C LYS A 91 -5.64 10.90 -1.59
N LEU A 92 -4.73 11.84 -1.38
CA LEU A 92 -4.28 12.24 -0.05
C LEU A 92 -5.44 12.85 0.76
N GLU A 93 -6.29 13.65 0.10
CA GLU A 93 -7.44 14.31 0.71
C GLU A 93 -8.47 13.32 1.29
N ASP A 94 -8.64 12.13 0.69
CA ASP A 94 -9.57 11.10 1.18
C ASP A 94 -9.19 10.59 2.58
N TYR A 95 -7.93 10.79 2.98
CA TYR A 95 -7.37 10.39 4.27
C TYR A 95 -7.03 11.60 5.15
N GLN A 96 -7.57 12.78 4.84
CA GLN A 96 -7.33 14.03 5.59
C GLN A 96 -5.86 14.46 5.61
N ILE A 97 -5.05 14.00 4.65
CA ILE A 97 -3.66 14.44 4.50
C ILE A 97 -3.69 15.73 3.68
N LYS A 98 -3.33 16.85 4.32
CA LYS A 98 -3.34 18.16 3.68
C LYS A 98 -2.00 18.45 3.02
N VAL A 99 -2.03 18.81 1.74
CA VAL A 99 -0.86 19.32 1.03
C VAL A 99 -0.92 20.85 1.04
N PRO A 100 0.06 21.56 1.64
CA PRO A 100 0.07 23.02 1.65
C PRO A 100 0.12 23.61 0.23
N ASN A 101 -0.59 24.72 0.02
CA ASN A 101 -0.70 25.37 -1.29
C ASN A 101 0.66 25.75 -1.90
N ILE A 102 1.63 26.12 -1.06
CA ILE A 102 2.97 26.55 -1.50
C ILE A 102 3.77 25.42 -2.20
N VAL A 103 3.40 24.17 -1.98
CA VAL A 103 4.04 22.99 -2.59
C VAL A 103 3.12 22.23 -3.55
N LYS A 104 1.93 22.77 -3.85
CA LYS A 104 0.85 22.08 -4.60
C LYS A 104 1.13 21.84 -6.10
N GLY A 105 2.33 22.16 -6.58
CA GLY A 105 2.84 21.74 -7.90
C GLY A 105 4.10 20.86 -7.84
N LYS A 106 4.64 20.63 -6.63
CA LYS A 106 5.83 19.81 -6.38
C LYS A 106 5.48 18.45 -5.76
N ILE A 107 4.29 18.33 -5.19
CA ILE A 107 3.78 17.11 -4.55
C ILE A 107 2.52 16.69 -5.30
N ALA A 108 2.41 15.40 -5.59
CA ALA A 108 1.22 14.84 -6.23
C ALA A 108 0.05 14.77 -5.23
N ASP A 109 -1.17 15.05 -5.70
CA ASP A 109 -2.40 14.92 -4.90
C ASP A 109 -2.77 13.46 -4.59
N THR A 110 -2.08 12.51 -5.23
CA THR A 110 -2.26 11.08 -5.05
C THR A 110 -0.98 10.41 -4.57
N ALA A 111 -1.13 9.45 -3.66
CA ALA A 111 -0.06 8.55 -3.26
C ALA A 111 -0.19 7.23 -4.02
N LYS A 112 0.87 6.85 -4.75
CA LYS A 112 0.98 5.53 -5.38
C LYS A 112 1.53 4.53 -4.37
N ILE A 113 0.72 3.54 -4.01
CA ILE A 113 1.07 2.47 -3.09
C ILE A 113 1.48 1.25 -3.92
N ASN A 114 2.68 0.75 -3.65
CA ASN A 114 3.21 -0.46 -4.25
C ASN A 114 3.40 -1.51 -3.16
N LEU A 115 2.62 -2.58 -3.23
CA LEU A 115 2.71 -3.72 -2.35
C LEU A 115 3.46 -4.83 -3.09
N LYS A 116 4.53 -5.34 -2.47
CA LYS A 116 5.26 -6.51 -2.94
C LYS A 116 5.49 -7.42 -1.74
N PHE A 117 4.90 -8.61 -1.78
CA PHE A 117 5.11 -9.64 -0.78
C PHE A 117 5.69 -10.88 -1.44
N ASP A 118 6.62 -11.48 -0.73
CA ASP A 118 7.13 -12.80 -1.01
C ASP A 118 6.50 -13.74 0.01
N LEU A 119 5.59 -14.61 -0.44
CA LEU A 119 4.85 -15.52 0.44
C LEU A 119 5.37 -16.94 0.27
N GLU A 120 5.82 -17.52 1.37
CA GLU A 120 6.18 -18.93 1.44
C GLU A 120 5.03 -19.73 2.04
N GLU A 121 4.81 -20.93 1.52
CA GLU A 121 3.86 -21.86 2.12
C GLU A 121 4.36 -22.23 3.52
N LYS A 122 3.52 -21.99 4.53
CA LYS A 122 3.87 -22.33 5.89
C LYS A 122 3.82 -23.85 6.04
N LYS A 123 5.00 -24.48 6.13
CA LYS A 123 5.15 -25.90 6.48
C LYS A 123 4.62 -26.20 7.88
#